data_AF-A0A7Y8PPK5-F1
#
_entry.id   AF-A0A7Y8PPK5-F1
#
_cell.length_a   1.000
_cell.length_b   1.000
_cell.length_c   1.000
_cell.angle_alpha   90.00
_cell.angle_beta   90.00
_cell.angle_gamma   90.00
#
_symmetry.space_group_name_H-M   'P 1'
#
loop_
_entity.id
_entity.type
_entity.pdbx_description
1 polymer ?
#
loop_
_entity_poly.entity_id
_entity_poly.type
_entity_poly.pdbx_seq_one_letter_code
_entity_poly.pdbx_strand_id
1 'polypeptide(L)'
;MNMMTNLTMRGMVSNENGKPTTTSYAIAEAFNKTHSHVMRDIKKIVKQCGEEFAKSNFGLTFENKKIGNTTRTTPFYRISKDGFMLLVMGFTGEKAMKTKIDFINAFNWMTEQLTQVVQSKWARYNQVSLDHKTRKQQVSCSARDMRAWQDDKVVLENELAQLEMELQPQLQYLN
;
A
#
# COMPACT_ATOMS: atom_id res chain seq x y z
N MET A 1 13.91 -19.76 15.00
CA MET A 1 13.67 -18.66 14.03
C MET A 1 12.92 -17.56 14.78
N ASN A 2 13.53 -16.37 14.98
CA ASN A 2 13.03 -15.38 15.94
C ASN A 2 11.77 -14.65 15.43
N MET A 3 10.64 -14.84 16.12
CA MET A 3 9.41 -14.06 15.93
C MET A 3 9.66 -12.54 15.96
N MET A 4 10.62 -12.09 16.78
CA MET A 4 11.05 -10.69 16.86
C MET A 4 11.55 -10.14 15.51
N THR A 5 12.32 -10.91 14.72
CA THR A 5 12.84 -10.39 13.44
C THR A 5 11.74 -10.25 12.40
N ASN A 6 10.76 -11.16 12.37
CA ASN A 6 9.63 -11.07 11.43
C ASN A 6 8.72 -9.87 11.71
N LEU A 7 8.47 -9.55 12.98
CA LEU A 7 7.68 -8.37 13.36
C LEU A 7 8.38 -7.07 12.96
N THR A 8 9.70 -6.99 13.12
CA THR A 8 10.49 -5.84 12.65
C THR A 8 10.39 -5.65 11.14
N MET A 9 10.46 -6.73 10.36
CA MET A 9 10.42 -6.66 8.89
C MET A 9 9.05 -6.28 8.35
N ARG A 10 7.95 -6.66 9.03
CA ARG A 10 6.61 -6.17 8.69
C ARG A 10 6.52 -4.65 8.83
N GLY A 11 7.15 -4.06 9.84
CA GLY A 11 7.21 -2.60 10.02
C GLY A 11 8.02 -1.86 8.95
N MET A 12 8.82 -2.58 8.17
CA MET A 12 9.62 -2.03 7.06
C MET A 12 8.86 -1.99 5.72
N VAL A 13 7.67 -2.57 5.65
CA VAL A 13 6.79 -2.54 4.48
C VAL A 13 5.54 -1.73 4.83
N SER A 14 5.22 -0.73 4.01
CA SER A 14 4.10 0.18 4.17
C SER A 14 3.12 0.10 2.99
N ASN A 15 1.89 0.52 3.23
CA ASN A 15 0.90 0.73 2.17
C ASN A 15 1.11 2.10 1.52
N GLU A 16 1.36 2.11 0.21
CA GLU A 16 1.31 3.32 -0.62
C GLU A 16 0.29 3.09 -1.73
N ASN A 17 -0.82 3.81 -1.68
CA ASN A 17 -1.89 3.77 -2.70
C ASN A 17 -2.41 2.35 -3.00
N GLY A 18 -2.62 1.56 -1.95
CA GLY A 18 -3.10 0.18 -2.07
C GLY A 18 -2.04 -0.83 -2.50
N LYS A 19 -0.76 -0.44 -2.53
CA LYS A 19 0.35 -1.30 -2.90
C LYS A 19 1.37 -1.42 -1.75
N PRO A 20 1.86 -2.63 -1.45
CA PRO A 20 2.91 -2.80 -0.47
C PRO A 20 4.24 -2.28 -1.04
N THR A 21 4.89 -1.40 -0.30
CA THR A 21 6.14 -0.74 -0.68
C THR A 21 7.11 -0.72 0.50
N THR A 22 8.40 -0.56 0.23
CA THR A 22 9.43 -0.34 1.23
C THR A 22 10.29 0.87 0.86
N THR A 23 11.22 1.25 1.73
CA THR A 23 12.14 2.35 1.47
C THR A 23 13.57 1.86 1.31
N SER A 24 14.36 2.60 0.54
CA SER A 24 15.81 2.37 0.45
C SER A 24 16.51 2.40 1.82
N TYR A 25 15.98 3.14 2.81
CA TYR A 25 16.49 3.13 4.19
C TYR A 25 16.26 1.78 4.86
N ALA A 26 15.03 1.27 4.80
CA ALA A 26 14.67 -0.02 5.41
C ALA A 26 15.48 -1.18 4.80
N ILE A 27 15.69 -1.16 3.48
CA ILE A 27 16.55 -2.15 2.81
C ILE A 27 18.01 -2.03 3.30
N ALA A 28 18.53 -0.80 3.40
CA ALA A 28 19.89 -0.58 3.88
C ALA A 28 20.08 -1.12 5.30
N GLU A 29 19.13 -0.85 6.20
CA GLU A 29 19.12 -1.35 7.57
C GLU A 29 19.06 -2.88 7.62
N ALA A 30 18.07 -3.49 6.95
CA ALA A 30 17.83 -4.92 7.01
C ALA A 30 18.99 -5.77 6.45
N PHE A 31 19.69 -5.27 5.43
CA PHE A 31 20.84 -5.93 4.83
C PHE A 31 22.19 -5.48 5.41
N ASN A 32 22.17 -4.64 6.45
CA ASN A 32 23.35 -4.05 7.07
C ASN A 32 24.31 -3.41 6.04
N LYS A 33 23.74 -2.62 5.14
CA LYS A 33 24.45 -1.89 4.07
C LYS A 33 24.35 -0.39 4.30
N THR A 34 25.34 0.36 3.84
CA THR A 34 25.26 1.81 3.80
C THR A 34 24.18 2.25 2.81
N HIS A 35 23.31 3.19 3.21
CA HIS A 35 22.25 3.73 2.36
C HIS A 35 22.78 4.29 1.03
N SER A 36 23.95 4.94 1.03
CA SER A 36 24.59 5.44 -0.19
C SER A 36 24.90 4.36 -1.23
N HIS A 37 25.27 3.15 -0.79
CA HIS A 37 25.50 2.01 -1.68
C HIS A 37 24.18 1.49 -2.26
N VAL A 38 23.13 1.39 -1.44
CA VAL A 38 21.80 1.01 -1.91
C VAL A 38 21.28 2.01 -2.95
N MET A 39 21.40 3.32 -2.70
CA MET A 39 21.03 4.37 -3.65
C MET A 39 21.81 4.25 -4.97
N ARG A 40 23.10 3.95 -4.91
CA ARG A 40 23.95 3.74 -6.09
C ARG A 40 23.47 2.54 -6.90
N ASP A 41 23.17 1.43 -6.23
CA ASP A 41 22.78 0.18 -6.90
C ASP A 41 21.38 0.33 -7.54
N ILE A 42 20.43 1.00 -6.88
CA ILE A 42 19.13 1.37 -7.48
C ILE A 42 19.32 2.23 -8.73
N LYS A 43 20.17 3.26 -8.69
CA LYS A 43 20.45 4.11 -9.86
C LYS A 43 21.03 3.33 -11.04
N LYS A 44 21.83 2.29 -10.79
CA LYS A 44 22.33 1.40 -11.85
C LYS A 44 21.19 0.57 -12.45
N ILE A 45 20.35 -0.01 -11.60
CA ILE A 45 19.19 -0.80 -12.03
C ILE A 45 18.25 0.03 -12.87
N VAL A 46 17.89 1.24 -12.42
CA VAL A 46 17.00 2.18 -13.14
C VAL A 46 17.51 2.48 -14.56
N LYS A 47 18.84 2.55 -14.76
CA LYS A 47 19.43 2.76 -16.09
C LYS A 47 19.36 1.52 -17.00
N GLN A 48 19.21 0.33 -16.43
CA GLN A 48 19.29 -0.95 -17.13
C GLN A 48 17.90 -1.57 -17.38
N CYS A 49 16.94 -1.38 -16.48
CA CYS A 49 15.64 -2.06 -16.53
C CYS A 49 14.60 -1.39 -17.45
N GLY A 50 14.96 -0.29 -18.12
CA GLY A 50 14.04 0.51 -18.92
C GLY A 50 13.16 1.45 -18.08
N GLU A 51 12.64 2.48 -18.74
CA GLU A 51 11.95 3.60 -18.09
C GLU A 51 10.61 3.19 -17.46
N GLU A 52 9.81 2.36 -18.14
CA GLU A 52 8.50 1.94 -17.63
C GLU A 52 8.61 1.12 -16.34
N PHE A 53 9.53 0.14 -16.31
CA PHE A 53 9.79 -0.65 -15.12
C PHE A 53 10.36 0.23 -14.01
N ALA A 54 11.27 1.15 -14.34
CA ALA A 54 11.87 2.04 -13.36
C ALA A 54 10.81 2.92 -12.67
N LYS A 55 9.95 3.58 -13.45
CA LYS A 55 8.88 4.45 -12.95
C LYS A 55 7.90 3.70 -12.04
N SER A 56 7.55 2.46 -12.41
CA SER A 56 6.57 1.66 -11.67
C SER A 56 7.11 1.11 -10.35
N ASN A 57 8.42 0.91 -10.24
CA ASN A 57 9.03 0.15 -9.13
C ASN A 57 9.99 0.97 -8.26
N PHE A 58 10.49 2.10 -8.74
CA PHE A 58 11.45 2.95 -8.03
C PHE A 58 11.01 4.42 -8.05
N GLY A 59 10.26 4.83 -7.03
CA GLY A 59 9.84 6.22 -6.84
C GLY A 59 10.91 7.02 -6.08
N LEU A 60 11.62 7.93 -6.77
CA LEU A 60 12.53 8.86 -6.10
C LEU A 60 11.71 9.86 -5.26
N THR A 61 12.06 9.99 -3.99
CA THR A 61 11.38 10.85 -3.02
C THR A 61 12.43 11.63 -2.23
N PHE A 62 11.99 12.70 -1.56
CA PHE A 62 12.84 13.56 -0.75
C PHE A 62 12.25 13.71 0.64
N GLU A 63 13.11 13.63 1.65
CA GLU A 63 12.77 13.92 3.04
C GLU A 63 13.53 15.16 3.51
N ASN A 64 12.85 16.06 4.21
CA ASN A 64 13.47 17.21 4.84
C ASN A 64 13.89 16.85 6.27
N LYS A 65 15.19 16.64 6.48
CA LYS A 65 15.75 16.31 7.79
C LYS A 65 16.28 17.55 8.48
N LYS A 66 15.84 17.79 9.71
CA LYS A 66 16.38 18.87 10.54
C LYS A 66 17.73 18.44 11.13
N ILE A 67 18.77 19.23 10.89
CA ILE A 67 20.13 19.03 11.40
C ILE A 67 20.51 20.31 12.13
N GLY A 68 20.33 20.32 13.44
CA GLY A 68 20.47 21.52 14.27
C GLY A 68 19.48 22.61 13.83
N ASN A 69 19.99 23.77 13.43
CA ASN A 69 19.20 24.91 12.96
C ASN A 69 18.94 24.89 11.44
N THR A 70 19.46 23.91 10.71
CA THR A 70 19.32 23.84 9.25
C THR A 70 18.47 22.65 8.84
N THR A 71 17.69 22.80 7.78
CA THR A 71 16.95 21.69 7.15
C THR A 71 17.70 21.22 5.92
N ARG A 72 17.99 19.92 5.83
CA ARG A 72 18.63 19.29 4.67
C ARG A 72 17.68 18.34 3.98
N THR A 73 17.43 18.59 2.71
CA THR A 73 16.67 17.69 1.83
C THR A 73 17.55 16.49 1.45
N THR A 74 17.09 15.28 1.77
CA THR A 74 17.81 14.03 1.51
C THR A 74 16.98 13.11 0.61
N PRO A 75 17.52 12.63 -0.53
CA PRO A 75 16.80 11.74 -1.41
C PRO A 75 16.77 10.30 -0.90
N PHE A 76 15.67 9.61 -1.14
CA PHE A 76 15.51 8.17 -0.92
C PHE A 76 14.55 7.59 -1.96
N TYR A 77 14.57 6.27 -2.16
CA TYR A 77 13.59 5.60 -3.00
C TYR A 77 12.49 4.94 -2.17
N ARG A 78 11.25 5.07 -2.63
CA ARG A 78 10.14 4.14 -2.38
C ARG A 78 10.18 3.04 -3.42
N ILE A 79 10.07 1.80 -2.98
CA ILE A 79 10.41 0.63 -3.79
C ILE A 79 9.28 -0.39 -3.67
N SER A 80 8.77 -0.85 -4.80
CA SER A 80 7.77 -1.92 -4.86
C SER A 80 8.36 -3.28 -4.49
N LYS A 81 7.53 -4.31 -4.35
CA LYS A 81 7.99 -5.69 -4.22
C LYS A 81 8.90 -6.11 -5.37
N ASP A 82 8.56 -5.76 -6.61
CA ASP A 82 9.34 -6.18 -7.79
C ASP A 82 10.66 -5.41 -7.92
N GLY A 83 10.65 -4.10 -7.60
CA GLY A 83 11.88 -3.32 -7.49
C GLY A 83 12.80 -3.83 -6.40
N PHE A 84 12.23 -4.25 -5.26
CA PHE A 84 12.97 -4.90 -4.17
C PHE A 84 13.61 -6.20 -4.65
N MET A 85 12.85 -7.08 -5.32
CA MET A 85 13.37 -8.35 -5.83
C MET A 85 14.58 -8.13 -6.74
N LEU A 86 14.47 -7.20 -7.71
CA LEU A 86 15.55 -6.90 -8.64
C LEU A 86 16.80 -6.36 -7.92
N LEU A 87 16.62 -5.51 -6.91
CA LEU A 87 17.72 -4.97 -6.12
C LEU A 87 18.45 -6.05 -5.30
N VAL A 88 17.72 -6.92 -4.62
CA VAL A 88 18.31 -7.88 -3.69
C VAL A 88 18.87 -9.13 -4.37
N MET A 89 18.61 -9.34 -5.67
CA MET A 89 19.21 -10.45 -6.43
C MET A 89 20.75 -10.45 -6.32
N GLY A 90 21.38 -9.28 -6.34
CA GLY A 90 22.84 -9.14 -6.17
C GLY A 90 23.35 -9.25 -4.74
N PHE A 91 22.47 -9.37 -3.73
CA PHE A 91 22.88 -9.46 -2.33
C PHE A 91 23.12 -10.93 -1.95
N THR A 92 24.35 -11.31 -1.65
CA THR A 92 24.73 -12.71 -1.35
C THR A 92 25.07 -12.91 0.14
N GLY A 93 25.10 -14.18 0.56
CA GLY A 93 25.42 -14.59 1.94
C GLY A 93 24.22 -15.15 2.72
N GLU A 94 24.51 -15.99 3.71
CA GLU A 94 23.49 -16.71 4.50
C GLU A 94 22.52 -15.75 5.24
N LYS A 95 23.06 -14.72 5.91
CA LYS A 95 22.24 -13.69 6.55
C LYS A 95 21.36 -12.95 5.54
N ALA A 96 21.90 -12.62 4.37
CA ALA A 96 21.15 -11.94 3.31
C ALA A 96 20.01 -12.83 2.78
N MET A 97 20.23 -14.14 2.64
CA MET A 97 19.19 -15.08 2.23
C MET A 97 18.02 -15.08 3.20
N LYS A 98 18.30 -15.15 4.51
CA LYS A 98 17.26 -15.07 5.54
C LYS A 98 16.50 -13.74 5.49
N THR A 99 17.20 -12.62 5.39
CA THR A 99 16.56 -11.29 5.26
C THR A 99 15.67 -11.19 4.03
N LYS A 100 16.06 -11.79 2.89
CA LYS A 100 15.20 -11.84 1.69
C LYS A 100 13.89 -12.57 1.97
N ILE A 101 13.96 -13.74 2.61
CA ILE A 101 12.77 -14.53 2.96
C ILE A 101 11.86 -13.73 3.90
N ASP A 102 12.42 -13.11 4.94
CA ASP A 102 11.64 -12.31 5.90
C ASP A 102 10.97 -11.09 5.21
N PHE A 103 11.65 -10.42 4.28
CA PHE A 103 11.04 -9.34 3.48
C PHE A 103 9.93 -9.85 2.56
N ILE A 104 10.12 -10.99 1.90
CA ILE A 104 9.09 -11.61 1.05
C ILE A 104 7.84 -11.88 1.89
N ASN A 105 8.01 -12.42 3.10
CA ASN A 105 6.91 -12.65 4.03
C ASN A 105 6.24 -11.35 4.48
N ALA A 106 7.02 -10.28 4.73
CA ALA A 106 6.47 -8.96 5.06
C ALA A 106 5.64 -8.36 3.92
N PHE A 107 6.13 -8.45 2.67
CA PHE A 107 5.38 -8.03 1.49
C PHE A 107 4.08 -8.82 1.33
N ASN A 108 4.15 -10.16 1.43
CA ASN A 108 2.97 -11.01 1.29
C ASN A 108 1.94 -10.73 2.40
N TRP A 109 2.39 -10.55 3.63
CA TRP A 109 1.52 -10.18 4.75
C TRP A 109 0.82 -8.84 4.48
N MET A 110 1.55 -7.81 4.03
CA MET A 110 0.93 -6.52 3.70
C MET A 110 -0.07 -6.64 2.54
N THR A 111 0.25 -7.40 1.49
CA THR A 111 -0.70 -7.69 0.39
C THR A 111 -1.98 -8.34 0.92
N GLU A 112 -1.86 -9.31 1.81
CA GLU A 112 -3.00 -9.99 2.43
C GLU A 112 -3.85 -9.02 3.25
N GLN A 113 -3.22 -8.18 4.09
CA GLN A 113 -3.93 -7.17 4.87
C GLN A 113 -4.72 -6.20 3.96
N LEU A 114 -4.09 -5.72 2.89
CA LEU A 114 -4.75 -4.83 1.92
C LEU A 114 -5.93 -5.52 1.22
N THR A 115 -5.75 -6.78 0.85
CA THR A 115 -6.81 -7.59 0.23
C THR A 115 -7.99 -7.80 1.17
N GLN A 116 -7.72 -8.13 2.44
CA GLN A 116 -8.76 -8.30 3.47
C GLN A 116 -9.55 -7.00 3.70
N VAL A 117 -8.87 -5.85 3.75
CA VAL A 117 -9.53 -4.54 3.85
C VAL A 117 -10.46 -4.32 2.67
N VAL A 118 -10.00 -4.52 1.43
CA VAL A 118 -10.84 -4.37 0.24
C VAL A 118 -12.03 -5.33 0.26
N GLN A 119 -11.81 -6.60 0.61
CA GLN A 119 -12.88 -7.60 0.71
C GLN A 119 -13.93 -7.23 1.77
N SER A 120 -13.50 -6.74 2.94
CA SER A 120 -14.41 -6.33 4.00
C SER A 120 -15.29 -5.15 3.58
N LYS A 121 -14.70 -4.15 2.91
CA LYS A 121 -15.43 -2.99 2.35
C LYS A 121 -16.39 -3.42 1.26
N TRP A 122 -15.96 -4.31 0.36
CA TRP A 122 -16.81 -4.87 -0.69
C TRP A 122 -18.01 -5.63 -0.13
N ALA A 123 -17.79 -6.44 0.91
CA ALA A 123 -18.87 -7.15 1.59
C ALA A 123 -19.88 -6.18 2.21
N ARG A 124 -19.40 -5.10 2.84
CA ARG A 124 -20.27 -4.03 3.39
C ARG A 124 -21.06 -3.33 2.29
N TYR A 125 -20.40 -2.94 1.20
CA TYR A 125 -21.06 -2.31 0.05
C TYR A 125 -22.19 -3.19 -0.50
N ASN A 126 -21.94 -4.49 -0.70
CA ASN A 126 -22.96 -5.41 -1.18
C ASN A 126 -24.15 -5.52 -0.21
N GLN A 127 -23.89 -5.58 1.10
CA GLN A 127 -24.92 -5.63 2.12
C GLN A 127 -25.81 -4.37 2.07
N VAL A 128 -25.20 -3.18 2.12
CA VAL A 128 -25.92 -1.90 2.10
C VAL A 128 -26.71 -1.73 0.79
N SER A 129 -26.16 -2.18 -0.34
CA SER A 129 -26.84 -2.14 -1.64
C SER A 129 -28.08 -3.05 -1.66
N LEU A 130 -28.00 -4.24 -1.06
CA LEU A 130 -29.13 -5.15 -0.91
C LEU A 130 -30.19 -4.59 0.04
N ASP A 131 -29.77 -3.99 1.16
CA ASP A 131 -30.67 -3.38 2.14
C ASP A 131 -31.44 -2.22 1.50
N HIS A 132 -30.74 -1.35 0.76
CA HIS A 132 -31.36 -0.26 0.01
C HIS A 132 -32.41 -0.78 -1.00
N LYS A 133 -32.08 -1.82 -1.78
CA LYS A 133 -33.03 -2.42 -2.75
C LYS A 133 -34.24 -3.02 -2.07
N THR A 134 -34.02 -3.83 -1.04
CA THR A 134 -35.07 -4.51 -0.26
C THR A 134 -36.00 -3.50 0.39
N ARG A 135 -35.43 -2.49 1.04
CA ARG A 135 -36.19 -1.46 1.75
C ARG A 135 -37.04 -0.64 0.78
N LYS A 136 -36.46 -0.21 -0.34
CA LYS A 136 -37.18 0.49 -1.42
C LYS A 136 -38.37 -0.33 -1.94
N GLN A 137 -38.22 -1.65 -2.06
CA GLN A 137 -39.30 -2.53 -2.47
C GLN A 137 -40.41 -2.61 -1.41
N GLN A 138 -40.06 -2.76 -0.13
CA GLN A 138 -41.02 -2.85 0.98
C GLN A 138 -41.87 -1.57 1.14
N VAL A 139 -41.23 -0.39 1.10
CA VAL A 139 -41.92 0.89 1.35
C VAL A 139 -42.82 1.32 0.19
N SER A 140 -42.66 0.74 -1.00
CA SER A 140 -43.48 1.04 -2.17
C SER A 140 -44.98 0.72 -1.98
N CYS A 141 -45.33 -0.10 -0.99
CA CYS A 141 -46.70 -0.52 -0.70
C CYS A 141 -47.45 0.39 0.30
N SER A 142 -46.83 1.45 0.84
CA SER A 142 -47.44 2.28 1.90
C SER A 142 -46.92 3.72 1.91
N ALA A 143 -47.84 4.70 1.86
CA ALA A 143 -47.49 6.13 1.86
C ALA A 143 -46.81 6.59 3.16
N ARG A 144 -47.13 5.98 4.30
CA ARG A 144 -46.49 6.28 5.59
C ARG A 144 -45.03 5.81 5.60
N ASP A 145 -44.79 4.63 5.04
CA ASP A 145 -43.45 4.02 4.99
C ASP A 145 -42.56 4.71 3.93
N MET A 146 -43.16 5.28 2.89
CA MET A 146 -42.48 6.16 1.93
C MET A 146 -41.90 7.42 2.57
N ARG A 147 -42.50 7.94 3.66
CA ARG A 147 -41.94 9.11 4.37
C ARG A 147 -40.74 8.71 5.22
N ALA A 148 -40.83 7.60 5.96
CA ALA A 148 -39.69 7.05 6.70
C ALA A 148 -38.53 6.67 5.77
N TRP A 149 -38.83 6.22 4.55
CA TRP A 149 -37.83 5.94 3.53
C TRP A 149 -37.01 7.16 3.10
N GLN A 150 -37.56 8.38 3.14
CA GLN A 150 -36.80 9.57 2.73
C GLN A 150 -35.55 9.77 3.59
N ASP A 151 -35.67 9.51 4.90
CA ASP A 151 -34.56 9.64 5.84
C ASP A 151 -33.59 8.45 5.72
N ASP A 152 -34.11 7.21 5.73
CA ASP A 152 -33.31 5.98 5.60
C ASP A 152 -32.49 5.96 4.30
N LYS A 153 -33.09 6.41 3.19
CA LYS A 153 -32.48 6.44 1.87
C LYS A 153 -31.21 7.29 1.87
N VAL A 154 -31.25 8.49 2.46
CA VAL A 154 -30.10 9.42 2.47
C VAL A 154 -28.92 8.80 3.21
N VAL A 155 -29.18 8.12 4.33
CA VAL A 155 -28.13 7.44 5.10
C VAL A 155 -27.47 6.33 4.27
N LEU A 156 -28.28 5.48 3.63
CA LEU A 156 -27.78 4.38 2.81
C LEU A 156 -27.03 4.87 1.57
N GLU A 157 -27.53 5.91 0.89
CA GLU A 157 -26.87 6.50 -0.28
C GLU A 157 -25.54 7.16 0.09
N ASN A 158 -25.47 7.87 1.22
CA ASN A 158 -24.22 8.45 1.71
C ASN A 158 -23.19 7.37 2.05
N GLU A 159 -23.61 6.29 2.71
CA GLU A 159 -22.73 5.16 3.03
C GLU A 159 -22.23 4.46 1.77
N LEU A 160 -23.11 4.22 0.78
CA LEU A 160 -22.73 3.65 -0.51
C LEU A 160 -21.72 4.55 -1.24
N ALA A 161 -21.96 5.86 -1.30
CA ALA A 161 -21.04 6.81 -1.94
C ALA A 161 -19.66 6.82 -1.26
N GLN A 162 -19.62 6.75 0.08
CA GLN A 162 -18.37 6.66 0.81
C GLN A 162 -17.63 5.35 0.50
N LEU A 163 -18.33 4.21 0.53
CA LEU A 163 -17.75 2.90 0.22
C LEU A 163 -17.26 2.83 -1.23
N GLU A 164 -18.01 3.38 -2.18
CA GLU A 164 -17.59 3.48 -3.58
C GLU A 164 -16.30 4.30 -3.73
N MET A 165 -16.22 5.47 -3.09
CA MET A 165 -15.00 6.29 -3.08
C MET A 165 -13.81 5.54 -2.49
N GLU A 166 -14.01 4.79 -1.41
CA GLU A 166 -12.97 4.01 -0.76
C GLU A 166 -12.56 2.74 -1.53
N LEU A 167 -13.45 2.20 -2.36
CA LEU A 167 -13.22 1.03 -3.22
C LEU A 167 -12.64 1.40 -4.59
N GLN A 168 -12.81 2.65 -5.02
CA GLN A 168 -12.27 3.11 -6.30
C GLN A 168 -10.75 2.88 -6.32
N PRO A 169 -10.23 2.13 -7.33
CA PRO A 169 -8.80 2.09 -7.55
C PRO A 169 -8.33 3.53 -7.76
N GLN A 170 -7.34 3.97 -6.99
CA GLN A 170 -6.70 5.25 -7.26
C GLN A 170 -6.06 5.16 -8.65
N LEU A 171 -6.73 5.72 -9.65
CA LEU A 171 -6.18 5.87 -10.97
C LEU A 171 -4.96 6.79 -10.83
N GLN A 172 -3.78 6.27 -11.14
CA GLN A 172 -2.62 7.12 -11.35
C GLN A 172 -2.92 7.93 -12.61
N TYR A 173 -3.38 9.17 -12.44
CA TYR A 173 -3.37 10.12 -13.54
C TYR A 173 -1.91 10.35 -13.90
N LEU A 174 -1.47 9.74 -15.00
CA LEU A 174 -0.20 10.06 -15.63
C LEU A 174 -0.33 11.51 -16.14
N ASN A 175 0.33 12.43 -15.44
CA ASN A 175 0.58 13.78 -15.95
C ASN A 175 1.66 13.74 -17.03
#